data_AF-A0A0M0K0S1-F1
#
_entry.id   AF-A0A0M0K0S1-F1
#
_cell.length_a   1.000
_cell.length_b   1.000
_cell.length_c   1.000
_cell.angle_alpha   90.00
_cell.angle_beta   90.00
_cell.angle_gamma   90.00
#
_symmetry.space_group_name_H-M   'P 1'
#
loop_
_entity.id
_entity.type
_entity.pdbx_description
1 polymer ?
#
loop_
_entity_poly.entity_id
_entity_poly.type
_entity_poly.pdbx_seq_one_letter_code
_entity_poly.pdbx_strand_id
1 'polypeptide(L)'
;LTAARRLVASWLRLAQEHASSAGKSLLELLGMRAFWRALWLSCCLLFVSKQWGDMDQLLPPFLERNYGEDVPIFLIHSLNMWIGMFGPSLAAALTMHLEAFEVMLPGLWVMALSPAWLAFDPSVEAVVCWIVFLSLGEVLWSPRLSAWIASVAPEGREGAFLALLSMKSLITTIPSTALNGWMNAVLNPNCPSCRDERTGHFCSELVRLNGTFDGCSPPGLGIHHACVGDEHSGSMVARRYADGSGLECPSTCQQCPGWEGDAKLMWTIVLLSSISSPVMVQLSLKYLRDS
;
A
#
# COMPACT_ATOMS: atom_id res chain seq x y z
N LEU A 1 25.55 -43.42 18.88
CA LEU A 1 26.23 -42.13 19.17
C LEU A 1 27.30 -41.75 18.13
N THR A 2 28.15 -42.68 17.68
CA THR A 2 29.22 -42.43 16.68
C THR A 2 28.71 -42.15 15.26
N ALA A 3 27.67 -42.83 14.79
CA ALA A 3 27.08 -42.58 13.47
C ALA A 3 26.41 -41.19 13.37
N ALA A 4 25.68 -40.78 14.40
CA ALA A 4 25.03 -39.47 14.48
C ALA A 4 26.05 -38.32 14.45
N ARG A 5 27.17 -38.45 15.18
CA ARG A 5 28.26 -37.45 15.14
C ARG A 5 28.92 -37.35 13.76
N ARG A 6 29.09 -38.47 13.04
CA ARG A 6 29.64 -38.46 11.67
C ARG A 6 28.68 -37.80 10.68
N LEU A 7 27.38 -38.04 10.81
CA LEU A 7 26.35 -37.38 10.01
C LEU A 7 26.36 -35.87 10.25
N VAL A 8 26.32 -35.42 11.51
CA VAL A 8 26.34 -33.98 11.85
C VAL A 8 27.62 -33.30 11.33
N ALA A 9 28.79 -33.93 11.47
CA ALA A 9 30.03 -33.40 10.94
C ALA A 9 30.12 -33.40 9.39
N SER A 10 29.37 -34.27 8.72
CA SER A 10 29.22 -34.26 7.26
C SER A 10 28.29 -33.13 6.81
N TRP A 11 27.17 -32.96 7.50
CA TRP A 11 26.21 -31.87 7.26
C TRP A 11 26.83 -30.50 7.48
N LEU A 12 27.60 -30.32 8.55
CA LEU A 12 28.30 -29.04 8.82
C LEU A 12 29.35 -28.72 7.75
N ARG A 13 30.07 -29.74 7.26
CA ARG A 13 31.04 -29.55 6.17
C ARG A 13 30.35 -29.19 4.85
N LEU A 14 29.30 -29.91 4.48
CA LEU A 14 28.48 -29.58 3.31
C LEU A 14 27.89 -28.17 3.43
N ALA A 15 27.36 -27.80 4.60
CA ALA A 15 26.81 -26.47 4.84
C ALA A 15 27.89 -25.39 4.69
N GLN A 16 29.10 -25.62 5.21
CA GLN A 16 30.21 -24.67 5.10
C GLN A 16 30.72 -24.56 3.65
N GLU A 17 30.81 -25.67 2.92
CA GLU A 17 31.17 -25.69 1.50
C GLU A 17 30.14 -24.94 0.65
N HIS A 18 28.85 -25.21 0.85
CA HIS A 18 27.75 -24.48 0.19
C HIS A 18 27.75 -23.00 0.56
N ALA A 19 27.97 -22.64 1.83
CA ALA A 19 28.04 -21.24 2.25
C ALA A 19 29.23 -20.51 1.60
N SER A 20 30.40 -21.14 1.53
CA SER A 20 31.58 -20.56 0.87
C SER A 20 31.40 -20.42 -0.65
N SER A 21 30.73 -21.39 -1.28
CA SER A 21 30.41 -21.39 -2.71
C SER A 21 29.36 -20.34 -3.05
N ALA A 22 28.33 -20.19 -2.21
CA ALA A 22 27.34 -19.13 -2.31
C ALA A 22 27.98 -17.75 -2.15
N GLY A 23 28.90 -17.58 -1.19
CA GLY A 23 29.63 -16.33 -0.98
C GLY A 23 30.48 -15.93 -2.20
N LYS A 24 31.19 -16.88 -2.81
CA LYS A 24 31.93 -16.64 -4.06
C LYS A 24 31.00 -16.26 -5.21
N SER A 25 29.90 -16.98 -5.36
CA SER A 25 28.89 -16.71 -6.38
C SER A 25 28.29 -15.30 -6.23
N LEU A 26 28.04 -14.86 -4.99
CA LEU A 26 27.57 -13.51 -4.70
C LEU A 26 28.61 -12.44 -5.03
N LEU A 27 29.87 -12.65 -4.65
CA LEU A 27 30.96 -11.73 -5.00
C LEU A 27 31.12 -11.60 -6.52
N GLU A 28 30.99 -12.71 -7.25
CA GLU A 28 31.00 -12.69 -8.70
C GLU A 28 29.80 -11.93 -9.28
N LEU A 29 28.58 -12.10 -8.74
CA LEU A 29 27.40 -11.34 -9.15
C LEU A 29 27.60 -9.83 -8.93
N LEU A 30 28.15 -9.43 -7.78
CA LEU A 30 28.48 -8.05 -7.47
C LEU A 30 29.56 -7.46 -8.40
N GLY A 31 30.35 -8.29 -9.08
CA GLY A 31 31.28 -7.85 -10.11
C GLY A 31 30.62 -7.56 -11.48
N MET A 32 29.38 -7.99 -11.69
CA MET A 32 28.73 -7.92 -13.00
C MET A 32 28.01 -6.58 -13.22
N ARG A 33 28.29 -5.92 -14.36
CA ARG A 33 27.57 -4.69 -14.75
C ARG A 33 26.07 -4.93 -14.94
N ALA A 34 25.70 -6.09 -15.49
CA ALA A 34 24.31 -6.52 -15.65
C ALA A 34 23.53 -6.55 -14.32
N PHE A 35 24.18 -7.04 -13.26
CA PHE A 35 23.59 -7.08 -11.92
C PHE A 35 23.31 -5.68 -11.39
N TRP A 36 24.27 -4.75 -11.52
CA TRP A 36 24.09 -3.36 -11.09
C TRP A 36 23.02 -2.63 -11.90
N ARG A 37 22.88 -2.91 -13.20
CA ARG A 37 21.79 -2.38 -14.03
C ARG A 37 20.43 -2.87 -13.54
N ALA A 38 20.30 -4.17 -13.27
CA ALA A 38 19.07 -4.76 -12.76
C ALA A 38 18.72 -4.25 -11.36
N LEU A 39 19.72 -4.11 -10.49
CA LEU A 39 19.56 -3.56 -9.15
C LEU A 39 19.17 -2.08 -9.21
N TRP A 40 19.82 -1.30 -10.07
CA TRP A 40 19.51 0.12 -10.25
C TRP A 40 18.08 0.33 -10.75
N LEU A 41 17.64 -0.43 -11.75
CA LEU A 41 16.25 -0.39 -12.21
C LEU A 41 15.29 -0.76 -11.07
N SER A 42 15.60 -1.83 -10.33
CA SER A 42 14.80 -2.24 -9.17
C SER A 42 14.69 -1.14 -8.10
N CYS A 43 15.79 -0.42 -7.84
CA CYS A 43 15.82 0.74 -6.94
C CYS A 43 14.97 1.91 -7.48
N CYS A 44 15.05 2.21 -8.77
CA CYS A 44 14.22 3.25 -9.39
C CYS A 44 12.72 2.95 -9.28
N LEU A 45 12.35 1.67 -9.27
CA LEU A 45 10.96 1.22 -9.21
C LEU A 45 10.40 1.06 -7.79
N LEU A 46 11.17 1.38 -6.74
CA LEU A 46 10.71 1.23 -5.35
C LEU A 46 9.47 2.09 -5.06
N PHE A 47 9.45 3.36 -5.47
CA PHE A 47 8.34 4.25 -5.15
C PHE A 47 7.07 3.93 -5.91
N VAL A 48 7.15 3.57 -7.20
CA VAL A 48 5.96 3.08 -7.92
C VAL A 48 5.45 1.77 -7.32
N SER A 49 6.36 0.84 -6.98
CA SER A 49 5.99 -0.44 -6.33
C SER A 49 5.37 -0.24 -4.95
N LYS A 50 5.72 0.85 -4.26
CA LYS A 50 5.16 1.22 -2.95
C LYS A 50 3.63 1.33 -2.98
N GLN A 51 3.05 1.73 -4.12
CA GLN A 51 1.61 1.90 -4.26
C GLN A 51 0.80 0.64 -3.95
N TRP A 52 1.36 -0.57 -4.11
CA TRP A 52 0.70 -1.79 -3.65
C TRP A 52 0.47 -1.78 -2.14
N GLY A 53 1.49 -1.37 -1.37
CA GLY A 53 1.34 -1.18 0.07
C GLY A 53 0.37 -0.06 0.42
N ASP A 54 0.26 0.99 -0.42
CA ASP A 54 -0.72 2.06 -0.23
C ASP A 54 -2.15 1.54 -0.44
N MET A 55 -2.34 0.69 -1.45
CA MET A 55 -3.63 0.02 -1.71
C MET A 55 -4.03 -0.92 -0.57
N ASP A 56 -3.09 -1.72 -0.04
CA ASP A 56 -3.39 -2.72 0.99
C ASP A 56 -3.50 -2.13 2.41
N GLN A 57 -2.74 -1.08 2.72
CA GLN A 57 -2.56 -0.62 4.10
C GLN A 57 -3.00 0.82 4.34
N LEU A 58 -2.90 1.70 3.33
CA LEU A 58 -3.28 3.09 3.46
C LEU A 58 -4.78 3.28 3.15
N LEU A 59 -5.26 2.60 2.10
CA LEU A 59 -6.62 2.76 1.61
C LEU A 59 -7.72 2.28 2.57
N PRO A 60 -7.65 1.09 3.21
CA PRO A 60 -8.76 0.65 4.05
C PRO A 60 -9.03 1.59 5.24
N PRO A 61 -8.01 2.00 6.03
CA PRO A 61 -8.23 2.98 7.10
C PRO A 61 -8.68 4.35 6.57
N PHE A 62 -8.27 4.75 5.36
CA PHE A 62 -8.76 5.96 4.72
C PHE A 62 -10.26 5.90 4.43
N LEU A 63 -10.72 4.83 3.79
CA LEU A 63 -12.13 4.65 3.44
C LEU A 63 -13.00 4.54 4.69
N GLU A 64 -12.62 3.70 5.65
CA GLU A 64 -13.42 3.51 6.87
C GLU A 64 -13.52 4.79 7.70
N ARG A 65 -12.44 5.56 7.85
CA ARG A 65 -12.44 6.77 8.67
C ARG A 65 -13.22 7.92 8.02
N ASN A 66 -13.12 8.07 6.71
CA ASN A 66 -13.72 9.22 6.00
C ASN A 66 -15.14 8.94 5.47
N TYR A 67 -15.42 7.71 5.07
CA TYR A 67 -16.64 7.32 4.35
C TYR A 67 -17.48 6.27 5.08
N GLY A 68 -16.97 5.71 6.17
CA GLY A 68 -17.68 4.79 7.06
C GLY A 68 -17.41 3.32 6.77
N GLU A 69 -17.96 2.45 7.60
CA GLU A 69 -17.72 1.00 7.56
C GLU A 69 -18.49 0.28 6.44
N ASP A 70 -19.59 0.87 5.97
CA ASP A 70 -20.43 0.27 4.92
C ASP A 70 -19.82 0.37 3.51
N VAL A 71 -18.70 1.08 3.37
CA VAL A 71 -18.01 1.21 2.07
C VAL A 71 -17.53 -0.17 1.62
N PRO A 72 -17.82 -0.58 0.37
CA PRO A 72 -17.45 -1.91 -0.11
C PRO A 72 -15.97 -1.98 -0.51
N ILE A 73 -15.06 -1.86 0.47
CA ILE A 73 -13.60 -1.81 0.29
C ILE A 73 -13.11 -2.99 -0.54
N PHE A 74 -13.55 -4.20 -0.21
CA PHE A 74 -13.12 -5.42 -0.91
C PHE A 74 -13.67 -5.52 -2.34
N LEU A 75 -14.83 -4.92 -2.62
CA LEU A 75 -15.36 -4.87 -3.99
C LEU A 75 -14.50 -3.94 -4.84
N ILE A 76 -14.15 -2.77 -4.31
CA ILE A 76 -13.23 -1.83 -4.97
C ILE A 76 -11.87 -2.52 -5.19
N HIS A 77 -11.34 -3.21 -4.19
CA HIS A 77 -10.09 -3.96 -4.29
C HIS A 77 -10.14 -5.11 -5.32
N SER A 78 -11.31 -5.73 -5.51
CA SER A 78 -11.48 -6.83 -6.47
C SER A 78 -11.22 -6.39 -7.91
N LEU A 79 -11.38 -5.10 -8.24
CA LEU A 79 -11.04 -4.56 -9.56
C LEU A 79 -9.58 -4.80 -9.92
N ASN A 80 -8.67 -4.62 -8.95
CA ASN A 80 -7.25 -4.90 -9.15
C ASN A 80 -7.01 -6.38 -9.47
N MET A 81 -7.71 -7.29 -8.80
CA MET A 81 -7.57 -8.73 -9.04
C MET A 81 -8.09 -9.14 -10.41
N TRP A 82 -9.22 -8.59 -10.86
CA TRP A 82 -9.75 -8.86 -12.20
C TRP A 82 -8.84 -8.33 -13.31
N ILE A 83 -8.34 -7.10 -13.15
CA ILE A 83 -7.40 -6.50 -14.11
C ILE A 83 -6.06 -7.24 -14.07
N GLY A 84 -5.55 -7.61 -12.90
CA GLY A 84 -4.32 -8.38 -12.76
C GLY A 84 -4.42 -9.81 -13.29
N MET A 85 -5.62 -10.42 -13.31
CA MET A 85 -5.83 -11.77 -13.85
C MET A 85 -5.85 -11.77 -15.38
N PHE A 86 -6.60 -10.87 -16.01
CA PHE A 86 -6.76 -10.86 -17.47
C PHE A 86 -5.83 -9.88 -18.20
N GLY A 87 -5.46 -8.80 -17.53
CA GLY A 87 -4.65 -7.72 -18.07
C GLY A 87 -3.28 -8.17 -18.57
N PRO A 88 -2.47 -8.93 -17.81
CA PRO A 88 -1.14 -9.35 -18.26
C PRO A 88 -1.18 -10.17 -19.54
N SER A 89 -2.18 -11.07 -19.70
CA SER A 89 -2.35 -11.85 -20.92
C SER A 89 -2.70 -10.97 -22.13
N LEU A 90 -3.61 -10.01 -21.95
CA LEU A 90 -3.98 -9.07 -23.00
C LEU A 90 -2.81 -8.14 -23.37
N ALA A 91 -2.14 -7.57 -22.38
CA ALA A 91 -0.99 -6.70 -22.57
C ALA A 91 0.15 -7.45 -23.26
N ALA A 92 0.44 -8.69 -22.88
CA ALA A 92 1.44 -9.52 -23.55
C ALA A 92 1.09 -9.73 -25.03
N ALA A 93 -0.17 -10.09 -25.33
CA ALA A 93 -0.62 -10.28 -26.71
C ALA A 93 -0.48 -9.01 -27.57
N LEU A 94 -0.84 -7.85 -27.02
CA LEU A 94 -0.80 -6.57 -27.73
C LEU A 94 0.64 -6.03 -27.90
N THR A 95 1.52 -6.32 -26.95
CA THR A 95 2.83 -5.65 -26.86
C THR A 95 4.02 -6.55 -27.19
N MET A 96 3.81 -7.83 -27.56
CA MET A 96 4.91 -8.79 -27.78
C MET A 96 5.98 -8.34 -28.78
N HIS A 97 5.61 -7.46 -29.72
CA HIS A 97 6.49 -6.97 -30.79
C HIS A 97 7.29 -5.71 -30.40
N LEU A 98 7.00 -5.10 -29.24
CA LEU A 98 7.62 -3.87 -28.77
C LEU A 98 8.79 -4.16 -27.83
N GLU A 99 9.74 -3.22 -27.75
CA GLU A 99 10.85 -3.31 -26.79
C GLU A 99 10.32 -3.22 -25.35
N ALA A 100 11.01 -3.86 -24.40
CA ALA A 100 10.61 -3.87 -22.99
C ALA A 100 10.38 -2.45 -22.43
N PHE A 101 11.28 -1.50 -22.68
CA PHE A 101 11.17 -0.13 -22.17
C PHE A 101 10.07 0.70 -22.85
N GLU A 102 9.72 0.41 -24.10
CA GLU A 102 8.65 1.09 -24.84
C GLU A 102 7.27 0.79 -24.25
N VAL A 103 7.11 -0.40 -23.68
CA VAL A 103 5.87 -0.82 -22.99
C VAL A 103 5.91 -0.43 -21.52
N MET A 104 7.06 -0.64 -20.88
CA MET A 104 7.23 -0.44 -19.44
C MET A 104 7.08 1.04 -19.06
N LEU A 105 7.69 1.97 -19.80
CA LEU A 105 7.73 3.38 -19.40
C LEU A 105 6.35 4.06 -19.42
N PRO A 106 5.48 3.88 -20.44
CA PRO A 106 4.10 4.35 -20.36
C PRO A 106 3.33 3.74 -19.18
N GLY A 107 3.51 2.44 -18.93
CA GLY A 107 2.90 1.76 -17.78
C GLY A 107 3.30 2.36 -16.44
N LEU A 108 4.57 2.71 -16.28
CA LEU A 108 5.09 3.38 -15.09
C LEU A 108 4.47 4.77 -14.90
N TRP A 109 4.31 5.55 -15.97
CA TRP A 109 3.65 6.86 -15.89
C TRP A 109 2.17 6.75 -15.52
N VAL A 110 1.46 5.79 -16.13
CA VAL A 110 0.04 5.53 -15.84
C VAL A 110 -0.16 5.17 -14.37
N MET A 111 0.66 4.25 -13.83
CA MET A 111 0.60 3.89 -12.41
C MET A 111 1.04 5.05 -11.51
N ALA A 112 2.13 5.74 -11.85
CA ALA A 112 2.65 6.83 -11.02
C ALA A 112 1.69 8.03 -10.89
N LEU A 113 0.94 8.33 -11.94
CA LEU A 113 -0.05 9.42 -11.95
C LEU A 113 -1.41 9.00 -11.39
N SER A 114 -1.65 7.71 -11.18
CA SER A 114 -2.93 7.21 -10.68
C SER A 114 -3.41 7.88 -9.37
N PRO A 115 -2.55 8.23 -8.38
CA PRO A 115 -3.02 8.89 -7.15
C PRO A 115 -3.45 10.34 -7.36
N ALA A 116 -3.25 10.92 -8.56
CA ALA A 116 -3.65 12.29 -8.86
C ALA A 116 -5.15 12.50 -8.69
N TRP A 117 -5.98 11.50 -9.02
CA TRP A 117 -7.42 11.54 -8.79
C TRP A 117 -7.74 11.88 -7.33
N LEU A 118 -7.06 11.22 -6.39
CA LEU A 118 -7.25 11.39 -4.95
C LEU A 118 -6.58 12.64 -4.39
N ALA A 119 -5.50 13.11 -5.01
CA ALA A 119 -4.84 14.36 -4.63
C ALA A 119 -5.72 15.58 -4.94
N PHE A 120 -6.48 15.56 -6.04
CA PHE A 120 -7.42 16.62 -6.39
C PHE A 120 -8.68 16.58 -5.51
N ASP A 121 -9.35 15.44 -5.49
CA ASP A 121 -10.56 15.21 -4.72
C ASP A 121 -10.54 13.81 -4.09
N PRO A 122 -10.37 13.70 -2.75
CA PRO A 122 -10.22 12.42 -2.09
C PRO A 122 -11.57 11.72 -1.90
N SER A 123 -12.30 11.42 -2.98
CA SER A 123 -13.61 10.77 -3.01
C SER A 123 -13.55 9.27 -3.28
N VAL A 124 -14.63 8.54 -2.98
CA VAL A 124 -14.74 7.09 -3.27
C VAL A 124 -14.64 6.82 -4.77
N GLU A 125 -15.20 7.69 -5.60
CA GLU A 125 -15.08 7.60 -7.06
C GLU A 125 -13.62 7.76 -7.52
N ALA A 126 -12.90 8.72 -6.93
CA ALA A 126 -11.48 8.89 -7.17
C ALA A 126 -10.64 7.67 -6.75
N VAL A 127 -11.03 6.95 -5.69
CA VAL A 127 -10.40 5.68 -5.29
C VAL A 127 -10.58 4.62 -6.38
N VAL A 128 -11.78 4.50 -6.93
CA VAL A 128 -12.05 3.53 -8.02
C VAL A 128 -11.20 3.87 -9.24
N CYS A 129 -11.14 5.15 -9.64
CA CYS A 129 -10.26 5.59 -10.71
C CYS A 129 -8.79 5.30 -10.40
N TRP A 130 -8.33 5.60 -9.18
CA TRP A 130 -6.97 5.30 -8.76
C TRP A 130 -6.63 3.82 -8.94
N ILE A 131 -7.45 2.90 -8.41
CA ILE A 131 -7.22 1.46 -8.52
C ILE A 131 -7.20 1.01 -9.97
N VAL A 132 -8.14 1.43 -10.79
CA VAL A 132 -8.18 1.04 -12.22
C VAL A 132 -6.89 1.48 -12.94
N PHE A 133 -6.47 2.73 -12.77
CA PHE A 133 -5.25 3.23 -13.43
C PHE A 133 -3.98 2.60 -12.85
N LEU A 134 -3.93 2.37 -11.53
CA LEU A 134 -2.84 1.63 -10.87
C LEU A 134 -2.68 0.25 -11.52
N SER A 135 -3.76 -0.52 -11.62
CA SER A 135 -3.74 -1.88 -12.17
C SER A 135 -3.40 -1.89 -13.67
N LEU A 136 -3.92 -0.93 -14.45
CA LEU A 136 -3.58 -0.81 -15.87
C LEU A 136 -2.08 -0.53 -16.07
N GLY A 137 -1.50 0.33 -15.24
CA GLY A 137 -0.06 0.58 -15.27
C GLY A 137 0.74 -0.65 -14.85
N GLU A 138 0.36 -1.32 -13.76
CA GLU A 138 0.99 -2.56 -13.27
C GLU A 138 1.10 -3.61 -14.37
N VAL A 139 0.00 -3.86 -15.07
CA VAL A 139 -0.10 -4.85 -16.14
C VAL A 139 0.93 -4.62 -17.25
N LEU A 140 1.30 -3.36 -17.51
CA LEU A 140 2.26 -3.01 -18.54
C LEU A 140 3.72 -3.15 -18.08
N TRP A 141 4.05 -2.69 -16.86
CA TRP A 141 5.45 -2.62 -16.43
C TRP A 141 5.93 -3.86 -15.66
N SER A 142 5.07 -4.52 -14.88
CA SER A 142 5.48 -5.61 -13.97
C SER A 142 5.93 -6.88 -14.71
N PRO A 143 5.19 -7.42 -15.70
CA PRO A 143 5.64 -8.57 -16.49
C PRO A 143 6.89 -8.25 -17.32
N ARG A 144 6.98 -7.02 -17.83
CA ARG A 144 8.10 -6.56 -18.65
C ARG A 144 9.38 -6.37 -17.85
N LEU A 145 9.29 -5.92 -16.60
CA LEU A 145 10.43 -5.88 -15.70
C LEU A 145 11.02 -7.29 -15.51
N SER A 146 10.15 -8.27 -15.26
CA SER A 146 10.57 -9.65 -15.04
C SER A 146 11.24 -10.24 -16.28
N ALA A 147 10.65 -10.03 -17.45
CA ALA A 147 11.22 -10.45 -18.73
C ALA A 147 12.56 -9.76 -19.04
N TRP A 148 12.67 -8.45 -18.78
CA TRP A 148 13.90 -7.70 -19.03
C TRP A 148 15.03 -8.18 -18.10
N ILE A 149 14.77 -8.36 -16.82
CA ILE A 149 15.78 -8.88 -15.87
C ILE A 149 16.24 -10.28 -16.27
N ALA A 150 15.32 -11.16 -16.71
CA ALA A 150 15.68 -12.47 -17.22
C ALA A 150 16.58 -12.37 -18.48
N SER A 151 16.28 -11.45 -19.40
CA SER A 151 17.08 -11.25 -20.62
C SER A 151 18.49 -10.71 -20.37
N VAL A 152 18.69 -10.01 -19.25
CA VAL A 152 19.98 -9.44 -18.84
C VAL A 152 20.80 -10.44 -18.01
N ALA A 153 20.17 -11.51 -17.53
CA ALA A 153 20.85 -12.53 -16.74
C ALA A 153 21.80 -13.37 -17.61
N PRO A 154 23.02 -13.67 -17.14
CA PRO A 154 23.92 -14.56 -17.85
C PRO A 154 23.41 -16.02 -17.75
N GLU A 155 23.79 -16.84 -18.73
CA GLU A 155 23.41 -18.25 -18.78
C GLU A 155 23.75 -18.97 -17.46
N GLY A 156 22.77 -19.68 -16.92
CA GLY A 156 22.91 -20.42 -15.66
C GLY A 156 22.79 -19.58 -14.37
N ARG A 157 22.54 -18.26 -14.44
CA ARG A 157 22.29 -17.40 -13.26
C ARG A 157 20.94 -16.66 -13.27
N GLU A 158 20.02 -17.04 -14.15
CA GLU A 158 18.68 -16.46 -14.24
C GLU A 158 17.95 -16.47 -12.89
N GLY A 159 18.05 -17.57 -12.13
CA GLY A 159 17.45 -17.68 -10.81
C GLY A 159 17.97 -16.63 -9.80
N ALA A 160 19.24 -16.25 -9.88
CA ALA A 160 19.81 -15.21 -9.00
C ALA A 160 19.30 -13.81 -9.38
N PHE A 161 19.13 -13.55 -10.68
CA PHE A 161 18.56 -12.30 -11.18
C PHE A 161 17.06 -12.20 -10.88
N LEU A 162 16.31 -13.30 -10.96
CA LEU A 162 14.92 -13.33 -10.52
C LEU A 162 14.80 -13.19 -8.99
N ALA A 163 15.75 -13.71 -8.21
CA ALA A 163 15.79 -13.48 -6.76
C ALA A 163 15.96 -12.00 -6.39
N LEU A 164 16.60 -11.21 -7.26
CA LEU A 164 16.72 -9.75 -7.11
C LEU A 164 15.34 -9.06 -7.12
N LEU A 165 14.39 -9.57 -7.91
CA LEU A 165 13.01 -9.06 -7.93
C LEU A 165 12.31 -9.28 -6.59
N SER A 166 12.45 -10.47 -6.03
CA SER A 166 11.91 -10.78 -4.71
C SER A 166 12.55 -9.91 -3.63
N MET A 167 13.86 -9.69 -3.74
CA MET A 167 14.60 -8.79 -2.84
C MET A 167 14.09 -7.35 -2.92
N LYS A 168 13.84 -6.83 -4.14
CA LYS A 168 13.21 -5.51 -4.35
C LYS A 168 11.90 -5.42 -3.58
N SER A 169 11.03 -6.41 -3.71
CA SER A 169 9.73 -6.40 -3.02
C SER A 169 9.91 -6.33 -1.50
N LEU A 170 10.81 -7.13 -0.92
CA LEU A 170 11.09 -7.08 0.52
C LEU A 170 11.64 -5.72 0.99
N ILE A 171 12.59 -5.15 0.24
CA ILE A 171 13.19 -3.84 0.53
C ILE A 171 12.14 -2.73 0.41
N THR A 172 11.16 -2.87 -0.50
CA THR A 172 10.07 -1.90 -0.65
C THR A 172 9.09 -1.99 0.51
N THR A 173 8.67 -3.21 0.89
CA THR A 173 7.58 -3.43 1.84
C THR A 173 7.89 -2.87 3.23
N ILE A 174 9.10 -3.07 3.76
CA ILE A 174 9.45 -2.63 5.12
C ILE A 174 9.28 -1.11 5.33
N PRO A 175 9.97 -0.23 4.57
CA PRO A 175 9.80 1.21 4.70
C PRO A 175 8.42 1.68 4.22
N SER A 176 7.83 1.01 3.23
CA SER A 176 6.47 1.33 2.77
C SER A 176 5.45 1.20 3.90
N THR A 177 5.49 0.09 4.64
CA THR A 177 4.56 -0.16 5.75
C THR A 177 4.75 0.83 6.88
N ALA A 178 6.01 1.16 7.23
CA ALA A 178 6.28 2.17 8.24
C ALA A 178 5.76 3.55 7.84
N LEU A 179 5.96 3.94 6.57
CA LEU A 179 5.47 5.21 6.03
C LEU A 179 3.94 5.26 6.00
N ASN A 180 3.28 4.15 5.61
CA ASN A 180 1.82 4.07 5.57
C ASN A 180 1.21 4.14 6.98
N GLY A 181 1.83 3.49 7.95
CA GLY A 181 1.46 3.63 9.36
C GLY A 181 1.59 5.07 9.84
N TRP A 182 2.71 5.74 9.53
CA TRP A 182 2.90 7.15 9.89
C TRP A 182 1.88 8.09 9.23
N MET A 183 1.62 7.92 7.92
CA MET A 183 0.61 8.73 7.21
C MET A 183 -0.78 8.52 7.81
N ASN A 184 -1.16 7.28 8.12
CA ASN A 184 -2.44 6.99 8.78
C ASN A 184 -2.51 7.48 10.24
N ALA A 185 -1.38 7.65 10.94
CA ALA A 185 -1.38 8.17 12.30
C ALA A 185 -1.47 9.69 12.33
N VAL A 186 -0.82 10.38 11.38
CA VAL A 186 -0.68 11.84 11.38
C VAL A 186 -1.70 12.53 10.46
N LEU A 187 -1.91 12.01 9.25
CA LEU A 187 -2.71 12.69 8.22
C LEU A 187 -4.17 12.21 8.18
N ASN A 188 -4.42 10.98 8.64
CA ASN A 188 -5.76 10.40 8.71
C ASN A 188 -5.99 9.79 10.11
N PRO A 189 -5.86 10.57 11.20
CA PRO A 189 -5.86 10.03 12.55
C PRO A 189 -7.17 9.32 12.89
N ASN A 190 -7.11 8.37 13.83
CA ASN A 190 -8.32 7.77 14.38
C ASN A 190 -9.11 8.81 15.20
N CYS A 191 -10.44 8.68 15.27
CA CYS A 191 -11.31 9.53 16.06
C CYS A 191 -11.77 8.81 17.35
N PRO A 192 -10.96 8.83 18.44
CA PRO A 192 -11.25 8.03 19.64
C PRO A 192 -12.55 8.45 20.37
N SER A 193 -13.11 9.62 20.06
CA SER A 193 -14.38 10.09 20.60
C SER A 193 -15.61 9.39 20.03
N CYS A 194 -15.49 8.80 18.83
CA CYS A 194 -16.59 8.17 18.09
C CYS A 194 -16.28 6.75 17.60
N ARG A 195 -15.00 6.37 17.53
CA ARG A 195 -14.51 5.12 16.98
C ARG A 195 -13.58 4.44 17.97
N ASP A 196 -13.89 3.21 18.31
CA ASP A 196 -13.11 2.44 19.28
C ASP A 196 -11.69 2.16 18.77
N GLU A 197 -10.69 2.28 19.64
CA GLU A 197 -9.30 2.01 19.29
C GLU A 197 -8.99 0.50 19.24
N ARG A 198 -9.77 -0.33 19.95
CA ARG A 198 -9.53 -1.79 20.01
C ARG A 198 -10.22 -2.53 18.87
N THR A 199 -11.49 -2.27 18.69
CA THR A 199 -12.31 -2.97 17.69
C THR A 199 -12.35 -2.23 16.36
N GLY A 200 -12.09 -0.91 16.35
CA GLY A 200 -12.16 -0.11 15.13
C GLY A 200 -13.58 0.14 14.64
N HIS A 201 -14.61 -0.08 15.46
CA HIS A 201 -15.99 0.19 15.10
C HIS A 201 -16.48 1.56 15.59
N PHE A 202 -17.37 2.19 14.81
CA PHE A 202 -18.11 3.39 15.18
C PHE A 202 -19.21 3.07 16.19
N CYS A 203 -19.66 4.08 16.94
CA CYS A 203 -20.78 3.93 17.86
C CYS A 203 -22.09 3.68 17.10
N SER A 204 -22.81 2.60 17.45
CA SER A 204 -24.05 2.18 16.80
C SER A 204 -25.29 2.32 17.70
N GLU A 205 -25.13 2.26 19.03
CA GLU A 205 -26.26 2.22 19.96
C GLU A 205 -26.56 3.60 20.57
N LEU A 206 -27.83 4.03 20.53
CA LEU A 206 -28.31 5.27 21.12
C LEU A 206 -28.88 5.03 22.53
N VAL A 207 -28.14 5.47 23.54
CA VAL A 207 -28.53 5.34 24.95
C VAL A 207 -29.14 6.65 25.47
N ARG A 208 -30.25 6.55 26.20
CA ARG A 208 -30.84 7.70 26.91
C ARG A 208 -30.16 7.95 28.26
N LEU A 209 -29.58 9.14 28.44
CA LEU A 209 -29.01 9.60 29.70
C LEU A 209 -30.11 10.07 30.66
N ASN A 210 -30.55 9.19 31.56
CA ASN A 210 -31.43 9.54 32.68
C ASN A 210 -30.58 10.08 33.86
N GLY A 211 -30.17 11.35 33.82
CA GLY A 211 -29.51 11.98 34.98
C GLY A 211 -28.87 13.34 34.69
N THR A 212 -28.99 14.26 35.65
CA THR A 212 -28.40 15.60 35.67
C THR A 212 -26.86 15.53 35.71
N PHE A 213 -26.21 15.96 34.64
CA PHE A 213 -24.77 16.26 34.65
C PHE A 213 -24.55 17.62 35.32
N ASP A 214 -24.05 17.61 36.56
CA ASP A 214 -23.32 18.76 37.12
C ASP A 214 -21.99 18.90 36.35
N GLY A 215 -21.96 19.81 35.38
CA GLY A 215 -20.76 20.07 34.60
C GLY A 215 -21.05 20.75 33.26
N CYS A 216 -21.16 22.08 33.30
CA CYS A 216 -21.11 23.01 32.17
C CYS A 216 -22.03 22.69 30.98
N SER A 217 -23.31 23.03 31.11
CA SER A 217 -24.12 23.45 29.95
C SER A 217 -24.93 24.69 30.31
N PRO A 218 -25.00 25.72 29.43
CA PRO A 218 -25.89 26.84 29.62
C PRO A 218 -27.36 26.36 29.57
N PRO A 219 -28.26 27.00 30.33
CA PRO A 219 -29.63 26.53 30.49
C PRO A 219 -30.42 26.79 29.20
N GLY A 220 -30.91 25.73 28.55
CA GLY A 220 -31.82 25.88 27.41
C GLY A 220 -32.00 24.71 26.44
N LEU A 221 -31.20 23.64 26.51
CA LEU A 221 -31.32 22.53 25.54
C LEU A 221 -31.25 21.17 26.26
N GLY A 222 -32.41 20.56 26.51
CA GLY A 222 -32.51 19.22 27.10
C GLY A 222 -32.10 18.13 26.11
N ILE A 223 -30.83 17.73 26.12
CA ILE A 223 -30.33 16.62 25.29
C ILE A 223 -29.97 15.44 26.19
N HIS A 224 -30.70 14.34 26.03
CA HIS A 224 -30.65 13.12 26.85
C HIS A 224 -30.11 11.89 26.09
N HIS A 225 -29.31 12.02 25.04
CA HIS A 225 -28.89 10.86 24.22
C HIS A 225 -27.39 10.86 23.92
N ALA A 226 -26.76 9.68 24.06
CA ALA A 226 -25.35 9.42 23.77
C ALA A 226 -25.23 8.19 22.87
N CYS A 227 -24.24 8.18 21.98
CA CYS A 227 -23.89 7.02 21.17
C CYS A 227 -22.82 6.18 21.88
N VAL A 228 -23.04 4.87 21.98
CA VAL A 228 -22.16 3.90 22.65
C VAL A 228 -21.82 2.77 21.67
N GLY A 229 -20.62 2.19 21.80
CA GLY A 229 -20.20 1.00 21.04
C GLY A 229 -20.63 -0.31 21.70
N ASP A 230 -20.60 -1.40 20.92
CA ASP A 230 -21.14 -2.74 21.25
C ASP A 230 -20.62 -3.37 22.58
N GLU A 231 -19.53 -2.88 23.17
CA GLU A 231 -18.97 -3.39 24.44
C GLU A 231 -19.24 -2.52 25.70
N HIS A 232 -20.12 -1.52 25.65
CA HIS A 232 -20.37 -0.61 26.80
C HIS A 232 -19.11 0.07 27.37
N SER A 233 -18.03 0.18 26.56
CA SER A 233 -16.83 0.93 26.92
C SER A 233 -17.22 2.39 27.16
N GLY A 234 -17.30 2.78 28.44
CA GLY A 234 -17.73 4.11 28.91
C GLY A 234 -16.80 5.27 28.53
N SER A 235 -15.97 5.13 27.50
CA SER A 235 -15.02 6.13 27.03
C SER A 235 -15.51 6.93 25.81
N MET A 236 -16.63 6.57 25.21
CA MET A 236 -17.09 7.19 23.96
C MET A 236 -18.49 7.75 24.13
N VAL A 237 -18.58 9.08 24.23
CA VAL A 237 -19.85 9.83 24.23
C VAL A 237 -19.74 10.84 23.09
N ALA A 238 -20.17 10.45 21.89
CA ALA A 238 -20.36 11.43 20.82
C ALA A 238 -21.59 12.29 21.19
N ARG A 239 -21.35 13.57 21.55
CA ARG A 239 -22.44 14.54 21.78
C ARG A 239 -23.08 14.90 20.44
N ARG A 240 -24.40 14.87 20.41
CA ARG A 240 -25.21 15.13 19.22
C ARG A 240 -25.26 16.62 18.84
N TYR A 241 -25.21 16.91 17.54
CA TYR A 241 -25.83 18.09 16.95
C TYR A 241 -27.10 17.67 16.21
N ALA A 242 -28.22 18.33 16.51
CA ALA A 242 -29.49 18.10 15.86
C ALA A 242 -29.47 18.75 14.48
N ASP A 243 -29.09 18.01 13.44
CA ASP A 243 -29.57 18.32 12.10
C ASP A 243 -30.91 17.61 11.89
N GLY A 244 -31.85 18.27 11.20
CA GLY A 244 -33.31 18.07 11.26
C GLY A 244 -33.89 16.71 10.83
N SER A 245 -33.11 15.64 10.81
CA SER A 245 -33.51 14.27 10.43
C SER A 245 -33.03 13.24 11.49
N GLY A 246 -33.86 12.98 12.50
CA GLY A 246 -33.76 11.77 13.32
C GLY A 246 -32.58 11.63 14.30
N LEU A 247 -32.81 10.82 15.33
CA LEU A 247 -31.95 9.94 16.15
C LEU A 247 -30.90 9.01 15.47
N GLU A 248 -29.80 9.46 14.86
CA GLU A 248 -28.70 8.60 14.36
C GLU A 248 -27.30 8.98 14.91
N CYS A 249 -26.41 7.99 15.01
CA CYS A 249 -25.03 8.08 15.49
C CYS A 249 -24.04 8.37 14.35
N PRO A 250 -22.85 8.96 14.64
CA PRO A 250 -21.87 9.29 13.60
C PRO A 250 -21.29 8.01 12.99
N SER A 251 -21.33 7.93 11.66
CA SER A 251 -20.79 6.80 10.89
C SER A 251 -19.42 7.10 10.26
N THR A 252 -18.91 8.32 10.44
CA THR A 252 -17.63 8.79 9.89
C THR A 252 -16.88 9.65 10.90
N CYS A 253 -15.55 9.69 10.82
CA CYS A 253 -14.75 10.58 11.67
C CYS A 253 -14.94 12.06 11.33
N GLN A 254 -15.38 12.40 10.12
CA GLN A 254 -15.69 13.78 9.71
C GLN A 254 -16.83 14.41 10.52
N GLN A 255 -17.77 13.59 11.00
CA GLN A 255 -18.90 14.02 11.82
C GLN A 255 -18.52 14.19 13.30
N CYS A 256 -17.29 13.83 13.68
CA CYS A 256 -16.86 13.82 15.07
C CYS A 256 -16.27 15.15 15.52
N PRO A 257 -16.62 15.60 16.74
CA PRO A 257 -16.12 16.88 17.25
C PRO A 257 -14.61 16.81 17.47
N GLY A 258 -13.88 17.80 16.92
CA GLY A 258 -12.43 17.95 17.10
C GLY A 258 -11.58 16.99 16.27
N TRP A 259 -12.16 16.29 15.29
CA TRP A 259 -11.37 15.53 14.31
C TRP A 259 -10.95 16.42 13.15
N GLU A 260 -9.65 16.44 12.88
CA GLU A 260 -9.05 17.09 11.71
C GLU A 260 -8.17 16.06 11.00
N GLY A 261 -8.36 15.92 9.69
CA GLY A 261 -7.61 15.00 8.85
C GLY A 261 -7.32 15.61 7.48
N ASP A 262 -6.08 15.48 7.02
CA ASP A 262 -5.59 16.04 5.77
C ASP A 262 -5.44 14.96 4.70
N ALA A 263 -6.57 14.42 4.25
CA ALA A 263 -6.62 13.42 3.18
C ALA A 263 -5.89 13.86 1.90
N LYS A 264 -6.04 15.14 1.52
CA LYS A 264 -5.39 15.69 0.31
C LYS A 264 -3.87 15.66 0.40
N LEU A 265 -3.30 16.01 1.56
CA LEU A 265 -1.86 16.00 1.76
C LEU A 265 -1.31 14.57 1.69
N MET A 266 -2.02 13.61 2.30
CA MET A 266 -1.67 12.20 2.25
C MET A 266 -1.54 11.68 0.80
N TRP A 267 -2.57 11.89 -0.02
CA TRP A 267 -2.56 11.44 -1.42
C TRP A 267 -1.59 12.24 -2.30
N THR A 268 -1.33 13.51 -1.97
CA THR A 268 -0.29 14.31 -2.64
C THR A 268 1.11 13.75 -2.38
N ILE A 269 1.41 13.29 -1.17
CA ILE A 269 2.70 12.63 -0.85
C ILE A 269 2.84 11.33 -1.65
N VAL A 270 1.77 10.52 -1.73
CA VAL A 270 1.76 9.30 -2.54
C VAL A 270 2.00 9.63 -4.03
N LEU A 271 1.34 10.65 -4.57
CA LEU A 271 1.54 11.11 -5.95
C LEU A 271 2.99 11.55 -6.22
N LEU A 272 3.53 12.45 -5.39
CA LEU A 272 4.88 13.00 -5.58
C LEU A 272 5.97 11.93 -5.47
N SER A 273 5.84 11.03 -4.49
CA SER A 273 6.76 9.89 -4.36
C SER A 273 6.67 8.97 -5.57
N SER A 274 5.45 8.68 -6.06
CA SER A 274 5.24 7.79 -7.21
C SER A 274 5.81 8.34 -8.52
N ILE A 275 5.70 9.65 -8.77
CA ILE A 275 6.24 10.32 -9.98
C ILE A 275 7.78 10.24 -10.02
N SER A 276 8.45 10.16 -8.88
CA SER A 276 9.92 10.07 -8.85
C SER A 276 10.45 8.83 -9.60
N SER A 277 9.74 7.70 -9.55
CA SER A 277 10.13 6.45 -10.20
C SER A 277 10.24 6.55 -11.74
N PRO A 278 9.17 6.91 -12.50
CA PRO A 278 9.27 7.02 -13.94
C PRO A 278 10.29 8.09 -14.37
N VAL A 279 10.42 9.19 -13.62
CA VAL A 279 11.46 10.20 -13.87
C VAL A 279 12.87 9.62 -13.73
N MET A 280 13.14 8.89 -12.65
CA MET A 280 14.43 8.22 -12.43
C MET A 280 14.75 7.20 -13.52
N VAL A 281 13.76 6.39 -13.92
CA VAL A 281 13.91 5.43 -15.01
C VAL A 281 14.21 6.16 -16.31
N GLN A 282 13.47 7.22 -16.63
CA GLN A 282 13.64 8.00 -17.86
C GLN A 282 15.03 8.63 -17.95
N LEU A 283 15.53 9.22 -16.87
CA LEU A 283 16.89 9.75 -16.79
C LEU A 283 17.96 8.66 -16.93
N SER A 284 17.65 7.45 -16.46
CA SER A 284 18.56 6.31 -16.48
C SER A 284 18.47 5.46 -17.75
N LEU A 285 17.58 5.79 -18.69
CA LEU A 285 17.30 4.95 -19.87
C LEU A 285 18.54 4.63 -20.69
N LYS A 286 19.44 5.60 -20.86
CA LYS A 286 20.69 5.39 -21.61
C LYS A 286 21.52 4.29 -20.95
N TYR A 287 21.77 4.40 -19.65
CA TYR A 287 22.50 3.40 -18.87
C TYR A 287 21.81 2.03 -18.85
N LEU A 288 20.48 2.02 -18.83
CA LEU A 288 19.69 0.79 -18.80
C LEU A 288 19.62 0.09 -20.16
N ARG A 289 19.72 0.82 -21.28
CA ARG A 289 19.75 0.27 -22.63
C ARG A 289 21.14 -0.08 -23.13
N ASP A 290 22.19 0.53 -22.56
CA ASP A 290 23.57 0.25 -22.94
C ASP A 290 23.89 -1.25 -22.70
N SER A 291 24.06 -1.98 -23.80
CA SER A 291 24.36 -3.41 -23.88
C SER A 291 25.80 -3.72 -23.48
#